data_AF-A0A8J4SLD8-F1
#
_entry.id   AF-A0A8J4SLD8-F1
#
_cell.length_a   1.000
_cell.length_b   1.000
_cell.length_c   1.000
_cell.angle_alpha   90.00
_cell.angle_beta   90.00
_cell.angle_gamma   90.00
#
_symmetry.space_group_name_H-M   'P 1'
#
loop_
_entity.id
_entity.type
_entity.pdbx_description
1 polymer ?
#
loop_
_entity_poly.entity_id
_entity_poly.type
_entity_poly.pdbx_seq_one_letter_code
_entity_poly.pdbx_strand_id
1 'polypeptide(L)'
;GHDLALQYNDTSVLENHHLYIAFKLLNEPNCDIFSALTAKKRQTLRRVTIELVLATDMSKHMSLLADLRTMVEAKKVSGSGVLNLDNYSDRIQILQNMIHCADLSNPAKPLRLNRKWTSRLMEEFFRQGDKERSLKLEISPMCDRESVAVEKSQ
;
A
#
# COMPACT_ATOMS: atom_id res chain seq x y z
N GLY A 1 -23.35 7.69 -1.61
CA GLY A 1 -21.90 7.46 -1.71
C GLY A 1 -21.24 7.92 -0.43
N HIS A 2 -20.15 7.29 -0.01
CA HIS A 2 -19.37 7.73 1.14
C HIS A 2 -18.62 9.03 0.81
N ASP A 3 -18.51 9.97 1.75
CA ASP A 3 -17.93 11.30 1.49
C ASP A 3 -16.49 11.25 0.96
N LEU A 4 -15.67 10.34 1.48
CA LEU A 4 -14.31 10.14 0.98
C LEU A 4 -14.28 9.69 -0.50
N ALA A 5 -15.20 8.82 -0.90
CA ALA A 5 -15.27 8.33 -2.28
C ALA A 5 -15.64 9.48 -3.24
N LEU A 6 -16.59 10.35 -2.82
CA LEU A 6 -16.92 11.58 -3.53
C LEU A 6 -15.74 12.55 -3.59
N GLN A 7 -15.03 12.75 -2.46
CA GLN A 7 -13.90 13.66 -2.37
C GLN A 7 -12.74 13.25 -3.30
N TYR A 8 -12.50 11.95 -3.44
CA TYR A 8 -11.39 11.41 -4.24
C TYR A 8 -11.84 10.82 -5.59
N ASN A 9 -13.08 11.09 -6.01
CA ASN A 9 -13.64 10.65 -7.30
C ASN A 9 -13.38 9.15 -7.56
N ASP A 10 -13.67 8.32 -6.56
CA ASP A 10 -13.54 6.86 -6.59
C ASP A 10 -12.14 6.32 -6.93
N THR A 11 -11.10 7.17 -6.90
CA THR A 11 -9.73 6.82 -7.30
C THR A 11 -8.82 6.73 -6.08
N SER A 12 -8.31 5.53 -5.78
CA SER A 12 -7.37 5.26 -4.67
C SER A 12 -7.79 5.99 -3.38
N VAL A 13 -9.05 5.76 -2.98
CA VAL A 13 -9.77 6.58 -1.99
C VAL A 13 -9.06 6.60 -0.64
N LEU A 14 -8.65 5.43 -0.16
CA LEU A 14 -7.99 5.30 1.14
C LEU A 14 -6.54 5.80 1.08
N GLU A 15 -5.80 5.50 0.01
CA GLU A 15 -4.41 5.93 -0.15
C GLU A 15 -4.29 7.46 -0.22
N ASN A 16 -5.20 8.12 -0.95
CA ASN A 16 -5.30 9.58 -0.96
C ASN A 16 -5.67 10.13 0.43
N HIS A 17 -6.57 9.47 1.15
CA HIS A 17 -6.93 9.87 2.50
C HIS A 17 -5.75 9.73 3.49
N HIS A 18 -4.99 8.63 3.41
CA HIS A 18 -3.79 8.40 4.22
C HIS A 18 -2.77 9.52 4.02
N LEU A 19 -2.51 9.90 2.75
CA LEU A 19 -1.63 11.01 2.41
C LEU A 19 -2.15 12.35 2.97
N TYR A 20 -3.45 12.63 2.79
CA TYR A 20 -4.05 13.86 3.31
C TYR A 20 -3.87 13.99 4.82
N ILE A 21 -4.22 12.95 5.58
CA ILE A 21 -4.11 12.97 7.05
C ILE A 21 -2.64 13.10 7.47
N ALA A 22 -1.72 12.33 6.88
CA ALA A 22 -0.31 12.40 7.22
C ALA A 22 0.28 13.80 7.00
N PHE A 23 0.01 14.44 5.85
CA PHE A 23 0.50 15.79 5.59
C PHE A 23 -0.23 16.87 6.38
N LYS A 24 -1.50 16.66 6.73
CA LYS A 24 -2.24 17.56 7.62
C LYS A 24 -1.61 17.57 9.02
N LEU A 25 -1.30 16.39 9.57
CA LEU A 25 -0.68 16.25 10.89
C LEU A 25 0.68 16.95 11.00
N LEU A 26 1.44 17.04 9.91
CA LEU A 26 2.71 17.78 9.90
C LEU A 26 2.53 19.30 10.09
N ASN A 27 1.34 19.84 9.86
CA ASN A 27 1.04 21.26 10.09
C ASN A 27 0.52 21.53 11.51
N GLU A 28 0.30 20.50 12.32
CA GLU A 28 -0.08 20.68 13.73
C GLU A 28 1.11 21.22 14.55
N PRO A 29 0.86 21.97 15.64
CA PRO A 29 1.92 22.52 16.48
C PRO A 29 2.87 21.42 16.98
N ASN A 30 4.18 21.66 16.80
CA ASN A 30 5.27 20.74 17.19
C ASN A 30 5.29 19.37 16.46
N CYS A 31 4.56 19.21 15.35
CA CYS A 31 4.53 17.96 14.59
C CYS A 31 5.37 17.96 13.29
N ASP A 32 5.96 19.10 12.90
CA ASP A 32 6.79 19.17 11.70
C ASP A 32 8.18 18.54 11.90
N ILE A 33 8.23 17.21 11.76
CA ILE A 33 9.46 16.41 11.82
C ILE A 33 10.43 16.71 10.68
N PHE A 34 10.01 17.47 9.66
CA PHE A 34 10.81 17.85 8.51
C PHE A 34 11.26 19.32 8.58
N SER A 35 11.07 20.01 9.70
CA SER A 35 11.42 21.44 9.97
C SER A 35 12.82 21.81 9.49
N ALA A 36 13.80 20.92 9.68
CA ALA A 36 15.19 21.13 9.27
C ALA A 36 15.48 20.94 7.77
N LEU A 37 14.54 20.43 6.96
CA LEU A 37 14.74 20.21 5.53
C LEU A 37 14.57 21.50 4.72
N THR A 38 15.44 21.68 3.72
CA THR A 38 15.27 22.76 2.72
C THR A 38 13.98 22.56 1.91
N ALA A 39 13.43 23.64 1.38
CA ALA A 39 12.22 23.61 0.55
C ALA A 39 12.32 22.60 -0.61
N LYS A 40 13.47 22.53 -1.29
CA LYS A 40 13.71 21.57 -2.39
C LYS A 40 13.66 20.11 -1.92
N LYS A 41 14.24 19.81 -0.75
CA LYS A 41 14.19 18.45 -0.16
C LYS A 41 12.77 18.10 0.27
N ARG A 42 12.01 19.03 0.85
CA ARG A 42 10.60 18.83 1.21
C ARG A 42 9.73 18.54 -0.01
N GLN A 43 9.93 19.27 -1.11
CA GLN A 43 9.19 19.02 -2.35
C GLN A 43 9.48 17.62 -2.89
N THR A 44 10.74 17.20 -2.87
CA THR A 44 11.15 15.85 -3.32
C THR A 44 10.58 14.78 -2.40
N LEU A 45 10.67 14.95 -1.08
CA LEU A 45 10.11 14.03 -0.08
C LEU A 45 8.61 13.88 -0.29
N ARG A 46 7.87 14.99 -0.39
CA ARG A 46 6.42 14.96 -0.63
C ARG A 46 6.08 14.20 -1.90
N ARG A 47 6.79 14.48 -3.01
CA ARG A 47 6.56 13.80 -4.28
C ARG A 47 6.76 12.29 -4.16
N VAL A 48 7.91 11.87 -3.61
CA VAL A 48 8.22 10.45 -3.43
C VAL A 48 7.21 9.78 -2.50
N THR A 49 6.87 10.37 -1.35
CA THR A 49 5.89 9.79 -0.43
C THR A 49 4.52 9.58 -1.09
N ILE A 50 4.05 10.53 -1.90
CA ILE A 50 2.80 10.37 -2.66
C ILE A 50 2.90 9.19 -3.62
N GLU A 51 3.96 9.11 -4.42
CA GLU A 51 4.17 8.01 -5.38
C GLU A 51 4.25 6.63 -4.71
N LEU A 52 4.82 6.56 -3.49
CA LEU A 52 4.94 5.30 -2.74
C LEU A 52 3.63 4.85 -2.10
N VAL A 53 2.88 5.76 -1.46
CA VAL A 53 1.62 5.40 -0.80
C VAL A 53 0.54 5.08 -1.82
N LEU A 54 0.47 5.81 -2.95
CA LEU A 54 -0.48 5.44 -4.02
C LEU A 54 -0.17 4.08 -4.66
N ALA A 55 1.07 3.61 -4.57
CA ALA A 55 1.44 2.29 -5.08
C ALA A 55 0.99 1.13 -4.18
N THR A 56 0.52 1.38 -2.95
CA THR A 56 -0.03 0.33 -2.07
C THR A 56 -1.48 -0.02 -2.40
N ASP A 57 -2.14 0.75 -3.28
CA ASP A 57 -3.46 0.42 -3.80
C ASP A 57 -3.40 -0.94 -4.53
N MET A 58 -4.11 -1.94 -4.01
CA MET A 58 -4.10 -3.30 -4.55
C MET A 58 -4.64 -3.39 -5.98
N SER A 59 -5.40 -2.40 -6.47
CA SER A 59 -5.79 -2.32 -7.89
C SER A 59 -4.59 -2.12 -8.83
N LYS A 60 -3.47 -1.61 -8.32
CA LYS A 60 -2.21 -1.39 -9.06
C LYS A 60 -1.27 -2.59 -9.04
N HIS A 61 -1.55 -3.62 -8.23
CA HIS A 61 -0.64 -4.75 -8.02
C HIS A 61 -0.17 -5.39 -9.33
N MET A 62 -1.08 -5.64 -10.28
CA MET A 62 -0.72 -6.29 -11.54
C MET A 62 0.15 -5.42 -12.44
N SER A 63 -0.03 -4.09 -12.45
CA SER A 63 0.85 -3.21 -13.22
C SER A 63 2.24 -3.13 -12.61
N LEU A 64 2.32 -2.96 -11.27
CA LEU A 64 3.60 -2.94 -10.54
C LEU A 64 4.41 -4.22 -10.77
N LEU A 65 3.74 -5.37 -10.75
CA LEU A 65 4.36 -6.67 -11.01
C LEU A 65 4.85 -6.81 -12.46
N ALA A 66 4.05 -6.34 -13.44
CA ALA A 66 4.44 -6.36 -14.85
C ALA A 66 5.69 -5.49 -15.08
N ASP A 67 5.68 -4.26 -14.55
CA ASP A 67 6.80 -3.34 -14.67
C ASP A 67 8.06 -3.91 -14.00
N LEU A 68 7.92 -4.52 -12.82
CA LEU A 68 9.04 -5.16 -12.12
C LEU A 68 9.63 -6.31 -12.93
N ARG A 69 8.81 -7.15 -13.57
CA ARG A 69 9.27 -8.24 -14.45
C ARG A 69 10.07 -7.68 -15.63
N THR A 70 9.54 -6.67 -16.31
CA THR A 70 10.25 -6.01 -17.41
C THR A 70 11.58 -5.42 -16.95
N MET A 71 11.64 -4.83 -15.75
CA MET A 71 12.89 -4.32 -15.19
C MET A 71 13.91 -5.44 -14.93
N VAL A 72 13.48 -6.57 -14.36
CA VAL A 72 14.35 -7.73 -14.12
C VAL A 72 14.92 -8.30 -15.42
N GLU A 73 14.12 -8.34 -16.49
CA GLU A 73 14.56 -8.80 -17.81
C GLU A 73 15.55 -7.82 -18.48
N ALA A 74 15.30 -6.51 -18.36
CA ALA A 74 16.10 -5.48 -19.01
C ALA A 74 17.40 -5.15 -18.26
N LYS A 75 17.42 -5.21 -16.93
CA LYS A 75 18.54 -4.77 -16.10
C LYS A 75 19.50 -5.90 -15.83
N LYS A 76 20.65 -5.89 -16.51
CA LYS A 76 21.78 -6.75 -16.17
C LYS A 76 22.45 -6.26 -14.89
N VAL A 77 22.73 -7.19 -13.99
CA VAL A 77 23.57 -6.96 -12.82
C VAL A 77 24.96 -6.58 -13.32
N SER A 78 25.52 -5.46 -12.84
CA SER A 78 26.90 -5.10 -13.15
C SER A 78 27.86 -6.17 -12.60
N GLY A 79 29.10 -6.25 -13.10
CA GLY A 79 30.09 -7.23 -12.59
C GLY A 79 30.37 -7.15 -11.08
N SER A 80 29.86 -6.11 -10.40
CA SER A 80 29.93 -5.93 -8.94
C SER A 80 28.79 -6.60 -8.14
N GLY A 81 27.78 -7.17 -8.80
CA GLY A 81 26.59 -7.70 -8.12
C GLY A 81 25.53 -6.63 -7.77
N VAL A 82 25.82 -5.35 -8.04
CA VAL A 82 24.91 -4.23 -7.72
C VAL A 82 24.06 -3.86 -8.94
N LEU A 83 22.76 -3.65 -8.69
CA LEU A 83 21.78 -3.21 -9.67
C LEU A 83 21.99 -1.73 -10.03
N ASN A 84 22.03 -1.41 -11.32
CA ASN A 84 22.22 -0.03 -11.76
C ASN A 84 20.87 0.73 -11.94
N LEU A 85 20.64 1.73 -11.09
CA LEU A 85 19.44 2.57 -11.00
C LEU A 85 19.76 4.06 -11.25
N ASP A 86 20.28 4.37 -12.43
CA ASP A 86 20.77 5.70 -12.80
C ASP A 86 19.67 6.78 -12.82
N ASN A 87 18.48 6.43 -13.32
CA ASN A 87 17.41 7.41 -13.51
C ASN A 87 16.38 7.37 -12.37
N TYR A 88 15.59 8.45 -12.26
CA TYR A 88 14.55 8.55 -11.22
C TYR A 88 13.46 7.49 -11.36
N SER A 89 13.06 7.18 -12.60
CA SER A 89 11.99 6.22 -12.91
C SER A 89 12.32 4.83 -12.37
N ASP A 90 13.55 4.36 -12.60
CA ASP A 90 14.00 3.05 -12.13
C ASP A 90 14.01 3.01 -10.60
N ARG A 91 14.52 4.09 -9.96
CA ARG A 91 14.57 4.18 -8.50
C ARG A 91 13.17 4.20 -7.89
N ILE A 92 12.24 4.99 -8.43
CA ILE A 92 10.91 5.09 -7.86
C ILE A 92 10.12 3.80 -8.04
N GLN A 93 10.23 3.15 -9.20
CA GLN A 93 9.59 1.87 -9.47
C GLN A 93 10.06 0.76 -8.51
N ILE A 94 11.37 0.70 -8.21
CA ILE A 94 11.90 -0.22 -7.20
C ILE A 94 11.38 0.12 -5.81
N LEU A 95 11.37 1.40 -5.42
CA LEU A 95 10.87 1.81 -4.11
C LEU A 95 9.37 1.52 -3.94
N GLN A 96 8.57 1.71 -4.98
CA GLN A 96 7.15 1.36 -4.99
C GLN A 96 6.95 -0.14 -4.77
N ASN A 97 7.65 -0.97 -5.55
CA ASN A 97 7.62 -2.42 -5.36
C ASN A 97 8.15 -2.85 -3.98
N MET A 98 9.15 -2.16 -3.43
CA MET A 98 9.70 -2.46 -2.11
C MET A 98 8.67 -2.22 -0.99
N ILE A 99 7.96 -1.09 -1.03
CA ILE A 99 6.89 -0.80 -0.06
C ILE A 99 5.72 -1.77 -0.26
N HIS A 100 5.34 -2.07 -1.50
CA HIS A 100 4.26 -3.03 -1.79
C HIS A 100 4.59 -4.44 -1.30
N CYS A 101 5.82 -4.90 -1.53
CA CYS A 101 6.30 -6.17 -0.98
C CYS A 101 6.32 -6.16 0.55
N ALA A 102 6.65 -5.03 1.18
CA ALA A 102 6.60 -4.91 2.63
C ALA A 102 5.16 -5.03 3.16
N ASP A 103 4.19 -4.45 2.47
CA ASP A 103 2.77 -4.52 2.81
C ASP A 103 2.22 -5.94 2.66
N LEU A 104 2.62 -6.64 1.60
CA LEU A 104 2.27 -8.03 1.33
C LEU A 104 3.17 -9.07 2.02
N SER A 105 4.02 -8.65 2.97
CA SER A 105 5.07 -9.52 3.52
C SER A 105 4.60 -10.54 4.56
N ASN A 106 3.34 -10.50 5.00
CA ASN A 106 2.84 -11.33 6.10
C ASN A 106 3.06 -12.84 5.87
N PRO A 107 2.75 -13.41 4.69
CA PRO A 107 2.97 -14.84 4.41
C PRO A 107 4.45 -15.23 4.38
N ALA A 108 5.37 -14.29 4.13
CA ALA A 108 6.80 -14.52 4.11
C ALA A 108 7.45 -14.50 5.51
N LYS A 109 6.70 -14.19 6.58
CA LYS A 109 7.20 -14.21 7.96
C LYS A 109 7.11 -15.63 8.55
N PRO A 110 7.87 -15.95 9.63
CA PRO A 110 7.72 -17.21 10.34
C PRO A 110 6.27 -17.53 10.67
N LEU A 111 5.86 -18.80 10.53
CA LEU A 111 4.47 -19.25 10.59
C LEU A 111 3.69 -18.70 11.81
N ARG A 112 4.34 -18.64 12.97
CA ARG A 112 3.75 -18.09 14.20
C ARG A 112 3.32 -16.62 14.06
N LEU A 113 4.09 -15.82 13.32
CA LEU A 113 3.75 -14.42 13.03
C LEU A 113 2.70 -14.33 11.93
N ASN A 114 2.86 -15.11 10.84
CA ASN A 114 1.88 -15.13 9.76
C ASN A 114 0.46 -15.41 10.30
N ARG A 115 0.28 -16.47 11.11
CA ARG A 115 -1.01 -16.81 11.73
C ARG A 115 -1.65 -15.66 12.51
N LYS A 116 -0.84 -14.85 13.21
CA LYS A 116 -1.36 -13.68 13.93
C LYS A 116 -1.86 -12.60 12.98
N TRP A 117 -1.17 -12.38 11.88
CA TRP A 117 -1.59 -11.41 10.86
C TRP A 117 -2.82 -11.90 10.10
N THR A 118 -2.86 -13.17 9.69
CA THR A 118 -4.05 -13.79 9.09
C THR A 118 -5.28 -13.62 9.97
N SER A 119 -5.16 -13.92 11.27
CA SER A 119 -6.29 -13.77 12.21
C SER A 119 -6.78 -12.32 12.33
N ARG A 120 -5.88 -11.33 12.33
CA ARG A 120 -6.25 -9.91 12.37
C ARG A 120 -6.93 -9.45 11.09
N LEU A 121 -6.40 -9.87 9.94
CA LEU A 121 -6.97 -9.55 8.63
C LEU A 121 -8.37 -10.14 8.47
N MET A 122 -8.56 -11.41 8.84
CA MET A 122 -9.89 -12.05 8.79
C MET A 122 -10.89 -11.39 9.73
N GLU A 123 -10.48 -11.02 10.94
CA GLU A 123 -11.34 -10.30 11.87
C GLU A 123 -11.78 -8.93 11.30
N GLU A 124 -10.90 -8.23 10.59
CA GLU A 124 -11.24 -6.97 9.91
C GLU A 124 -12.25 -7.20 8.76
N PHE A 125 -12.01 -8.20 7.91
CA PHE A 125 -12.93 -8.56 6.83
C PHE A 125 -14.31 -8.97 7.35
N PHE A 126 -14.35 -9.73 8.45
CA PHE A 126 -15.63 -10.12 9.04
C PHE A 126 -16.39 -8.94 9.62
N ARG A 127 -15.70 -7.96 10.22
CA ARG A 127 -16.35 -6.71 10.66
C ARG A 127 -16.90 -5.90 9.49
N GLN A 128 -16.21 -5.90 8.35
CA GLN A 128 -16.74 -5.31 7.12
C GLN A 128 -18.01 -6.04 6.67
N GLY A 129 -18.00 -7.37 6.63
CA GLY A 129 -19.17 -8.17 6.25
C GLY A 129 -20.36 -7.97 7.17
N ASP A 130 -20.14 -7.86 8.49
CA ASP A 130 -21.19 -7.53 9.46
C ASP A 130 -21.77 -6.14 9.19
N LYS A 131 -20.93 -5.17 8.82
CA LYS A 131 -21.36 -3.82 8.47
C LYS A 131 -22.18 -3.81 7.18
N GLU A 132 -21.72 -4.50 6.13
CA GLU A 132 -22.43 -4.68 4.86
C GLU A 132 -23.81 -5.30 5.09
N ARG A 133 -23.88 -6.38 5.88
CA ARG A 133 -25.13 -7.04 6.30
C ARG A 133 -26.07 -6.08 7.02
N SER A 134 -25.56 -5.29 7.97
CA SER A 134 -26.37 -4.30 8.71
C SER A 134 -26.95 -3.20 7.81
N LEU A 135 -26.23 -2.86 6.74
CA LEU A 135 -26.63 -1.89 5.72
C LEU A 135 -27.46 -2.52 4.59
N LYS A 136 -27.75 -3.83 4.66
CA LYS A 136 -28.45 -4.61 3.62
C LYS A 136 -27.76 -4.56 2.27
N LEU A 137 -26.43 -4.52 2.26
CA LEU A 137 -25.59 -4.65 1.08
C LEU A 137 -25.26 -6.13 0.83
N GLU A 138 -24.88 -6.44 -0.41
CA GLU A 138 -24.24 -7.73 -0.71
C GLU A 138 -22.92 -7.82 0.06
N ILE A 139 -22.67 -8.96 0.72
CA ILE A 139 -21.46 -9.16 1.51
C ILE A 139 -20.29 -9.40 0.54
N SER A 140 -19.21 -8.64 0.71
CA SER A 140 -18.02 -8.75 -0.12
C SER A 140 -17.38 -10.14 -0.03
N PRO A 141 -16.69 -10.59 -1.10
CA PRO A 141 -15.88 -11.80 -1.03
C PRO A 141 -14.95 -11.78 0.19
N MET A 142 -14.75 -12.94 0.83
CA MET A 142 -13.91 -13.10 2.03
C MET A 142 -14.43 -12.44 3.32
N CYS A 143 -15.53 -11.67 3.27
CA CYS A 143 -16.03 -10.92 4.43
C CYS A 143 -17.13 -11.65 5.22
N ASP A 144 -17.65 -12.78 4.74
CA ASP A 144 -18.66 -13.55 5.45
C ASP A 144 -18.05 -14.60 6.39
N ARG A 145 -18.12 -14.33 7.70
CA ARG A 145 -17.60 -15.24 8.74
C ARG A 145 -18.31 -16.61 8.78
N GLU A 146 -19.48 -16.74 8.16
CA GLU A 146 -20.26 -17.99 8.16
C GLU A 146 -19.88 -18.93 7.00
N SER A 147 -19.25 -18.42 5.93
CA SER A 147 -18.98 -19.19 4.71
C SER A 147 -17.49 -19.31 4.35
N VAL A 148 -16.61 -18.48 4.92
CA VAL A 148 -15.20 -18.42 4.53
C VAL A 148 -14.36 -19.58 5.09
N ALA A 149 -13.75 -20.35 4.20
CA ALA A 149 -12.73 -21.34 4.53
C ALA A 149 -11.32 -20.69 4.57
N VAL A 150 -10.95 -20.11 5.72
CA VAL A 150 -9.71 -19.31 5.89
C VAL A 150 -8.45 -20.01 5.36
N GLU A 151 -8.30 -21.31 5.60
CA GLU A 151 -7.11 -22.07 5.18
C GLU A 151 -6.96 -22.19 3.65
N LYS A 152 -8.07 -22.15 2.89
CA LYS A 152 -8.05 -22.24 1.42
C LYS A 152 -7.76 -20.91 0.74
N SER A 153 -7.91 -19.80 1.49
CA SER A 153 -7.74 -18.45 0.99
C SER A 153 -6.40 -17.82 1.38
N GLN A 154 -5.57 -18.55 2.13
CA GLN A 154 -4.18 -18.19 2.43
C GLN A 154 -3.20 -18.80 1.42
#